data_AF-A0A832Y0L0-F1
#
_entry.id   AF-A0A832Y0L0-F1
#
_cell.length_a   1.000
_cell.length_b   1.000
_cell.length_c   1.000
_cell.angle_alpha   90.00
_cell.angle_beta   90.00
_cell.angle_gamma   90.00
#
_symmetry.space_group_name_H-M   'P 1'
#
loop_
_entity.id
_entity.type
_entity.pdbx_description
1 polymer ?
#
loop_
_entity_poly.entity_id
_entity_poly.type
_entity_poly.pdbx_seq_one_letter_code
_entity_poly.pdbx_strand_id
1 'polypeptide(L)'
;KYPLICHAEENAIMHAARIGMSLKECTAYITWPPCTRCARSLIQAGITQIVYPEKIEIPERWASDFDLSLKMFKEAGIQAKSA
;
A
#
# COMPACT_ATOMS: atom_id res chain seq x y z
N LYS A 1 14.98 4.40 -4.82
CA LYS A 1 13.70 4.34 -5.59
C LYS A 1 13.66 5.55 -6.51
N TYR A 2 13.48 5.40 -7.82
CA TYR A 2 13.70 6.47 -8.80
C TYR A 2 12.62 7.58 -8.69
N PRO A 3 12.99 8.87 -8.81
CA PRO A 3 12.06 10.00 -8.63
C PRO A 3 10.99 10.11 -9.74
N LEU A 4 11.19 9.43 -10.86
CA LEU A 4 10.31 9.50 -12.03
C LEU A 4 9.20 8.43 -12.03
N ILE A 5 9.25 7.46 -11.12
CA ILE A 5 8.32 6.32 -11.11
C ILE A 5 7.32 6.49 -9.98
N CYS A 6 6.05 6.62 -10.35
CA CYS A 6 4.94 6.51 -9.42
C CYS A 6 4.53 5.04 -9.24
N HIS A 7 4.31 4.66 -7.99
CA HIS A 7 3.86 3.33 -7.62
C HIS A 7 2.41 3.09 -7.99
N ALA A 8 2.02 1.82 -8.19
CA ALA A 8 0.65 1.47 -8.56
C ALA A 8 -0.36 1.98 -7.51
N GLU A 9 -0.02 1.88 -6.23
CA GLU A 9 -0.81 2.32 -5.09
C GLU A 9 -1.02 3.84 -5.11
N GLU A 10 0.05 4.60 -5.33
CA GLU A 10 -0.01 6.08 -5.39
C GLU A 10 -0.76 6.54 -6.64
N ASN A 11 -0.56 5.88 -7.78
CA ASN A 11 -1.30 6.15 -9.01
C ASN A 11 -2.80 5.90 -8.84
N ALA A 12 -3.20 4.81 -8.18
CA ALA A 12 -4.61 4.51 -7.92
C ALA A 12 -5.25 5.59 -7.03
N ILE A 13 -4.56 6.01 -5.96
CA ILE A 13 -5.02 7.09 -5.08
C ILE A 13 -5.17 8.40 -5.84
N MET A 14 -4.16 8.79 -6.63
CA MET A 14 -4.20 10.02 -7.42
C MET A 14 -5.31 9.98 -8.48
N HIS A 15 -5.56 8.84 -9.10
CA HIS A 15 -6.66 8.68 -10.04
C HIS A 15 -8.00 8.90 -9.34
N ALA A 16 -8.24 8.26 -8.20
CA ALA A 16 -9.47 8.43 -7.41
C ALA A 16 -9.68 9.90 -7.01
N ALA A 17 -8.63 10.58 -6.55
CA ALA A 17 -8.66 12.00 -6.23
C ALA A 17 -9.03 12.86 -7.46
N ARG A 18 -8.42 12.58 -8.63
CA ARG A 18 -8.68 13.30 -9.88
C ARG A 18 -10.13 13.19 -10.36
N ILE A 19 -10.77 12.04 -10.14
CA ILE A 19 -12.16 11.80 -10.57
C ILE A 19 -13.19 12.06 -9.46
N GLY A 20 -12.75 12.52 -8.27
CA GLY A 20 -13.64 12.81 -7.15
C GLY A 20 -14.23 11.57 -6.47
N MET A 21 -13.54 10.43 -6.51
CA MET A 21 -13.97 9.21 -5.84
C MET A 21 -13.35 9.06 -4.46
N SER A 22 -14.19 8.87 -3.43
CA SER A 22 -13.75 8.56 -2.08
C SER A 22 -13.16 7.13 -2.01
N LEU A 23 -12.05 6.99 -1.30
CA LEU A 23 -11.41 5.71 -0.99
C LEU A 23 -11.61 5.27 0.47
N LYS A 24 -12.38 6.05 1.25
CA LYS A 24 -12.66 5.74 2.65
C LYS A 24 -13.36 4.38 2.74
N GLU A 25 -12.86 3.54 3.64
CA GLU A 25 -13.37 2.19 3.92
C GLU A 25 -13.25 1.20 2.74
N CYS A 26 -12.47 1.53 1.71
CA CYS A 26 -12.22 0.62 0.60
C CYS A 26 -11.10 -0.40 0.91
N THR A 27 -11.04 -1.44 0.08
CA THR A 27 -9.98 -2.45 0.07
C THR A 27 -9.03 -2.22 -1.10
N ALA A 28 -7.72 -2.25 -0.84
CA ALA A 28 -6.69 -2.18 -1.88
C ALA A 28 -6.18 -3.58 -2.25
N TYR A 29 -6.39 -3.99 -3.50
CA TYR A 29 -5.79 -5.21 -4.06
C TYR A 29 -4.55 -4.83 -4.88
N ILE A 30 -3.39 -5.32 -4.47
CA ILE A 30 -2.10 -4.89 -5.01
C ILE A 30 -1.27 -6.14 -5.35
N THR A 31 -0.52 -6.12 -6.45
CA THR A 31 0.29 -7.25 -6.91
C THR A 31 1.60 -7.45 -6.13
N TRP A 32 1.94 -6.50 -5.25
CA TRP A 32 3.17 -6.50 -4.47
C TRP A 32 2.93 -5.85 -3.10
N PRO A 33 3.65 -6.25 -2.04
CA PRO A 33 3.53 -5.61 -0.75
C PRO A 33 3.86 -4.11 -0.87
N PRO A 34 3.08 -3.22 -0.25
CA PRO A 34 3.30 -1.78 -0.38
C PRO A 34 4.51 -1.34 0.45
N CYS A 35 5.31 -0.45 -0.12
CA CYS A 35 6.44 0.16 0.59
C CYS A 35 5.95 1.13 1.67
N THR A 36 6.84 1.62 2.55
CA THR A 36 6.48 2.61 3.60
C THR A 36 5.78 3.86 3.07
N ARG A 37 6.25 4.41 1.94
CA ARG A 37 5.61 5.57 1.31
C ARG A 37 4.17 5.30 0.86
N CYS A 38 3.95 4.21 0.14
CA CYS A 38 2.62 3.80 -0.30
C CYS A 38 1.72 3.46 0.90
N ALA A 39 2.26 2.83 1.95
CA ALA A 39 1.52 2.54 3.17
C ALA A 39 1.00 3.81 3.83
N ARG A 40 1.82 4.85 3.98
CA ARG A 40 1.38 6.18 4.45
C ARG A 40 0.22 6.72 3.61
N SER A 41 0.34 6.67 2.28
CA SER A 41 -0.69 7.19 1.38
C SER A 41 -2.00 6.39 1.48
N LEU A 42 -1.92 5.06 1.55
CA LEU A 42 -3.08 4.17 1.71
C LEU A 42 -3.81 4.43 3.04
N ILE A 43 -3.06 4.56 4.14
CA ILE A 43 -3.60 4.91 5.46
C ILE A 43 -4.35 6.24 5.37
N GLN A 44 -3.70 7.27 4.82
CA GLN A 44 -4.27 8.62 4.76
C GLN A 44 -5.47 8.71 3.80
N ALA A 45 -5.52 7.87 2.77
CA ALA A 45 -6.65 7.75 1.85
C ALA A 45 -7.89 7.09 2.49
N GLY A 46 -7.76 6.52 3.68
CA GLY A 46 -8.86 5.87 4.41
C GLY A 46 -9.10 4.41 4.02
N ILE A 47 -8.13 3.75 3.38
CA ILE A 47 -8.20 2.31 3.09
C ILE A 47 -8.20 1.53 4.41
N THR A 48 -9.04 0.50 4.52
CA THR A 48 -9.17 -0.31 5.74
C THR A 48 -8.64 -1.73 5.59
N GLN A 49 -8.48 -2.19 4.35
CA GLN A 49 -7.99 -3.53 4.05
C GLN A 49 -7.02 -3.53 2.87
N ILE A 50 -5.98 -4.35 2.95
CA ILE A 50 -4.94 -4.49 1.93
C ILE A 50 -4.75 -5.98 1.64
N VAL A 51 -4.80 -6.34 0.35
CA VAL A 51 -4.64 -7.71 -0.13
C VAL A 51 -3.49 -7.75 -1.13
N TYR A 52 -2.51 -8.61 -0.90
CA TYR A 52 -1.38 -8.84 -1.81
C TYR A 52 -1.00 -10.33 -1.85
N PRO A 53 -0.29 -10.82 -2.88
CA PRO A 53 0.04 -12.24 -2.98
C PRO A 53 0.94 -12.75 -1.83
N GLU A 54 0.69 -13.96 -1.34
CA GLU A 54 1.48 -14.59 -0.26
C GLU A 54 2.91 -14.94 -0.69
N LYS A 55 3.07 -15.46 -1.91
CA LYS A 55 4.34 -15.99 -2.41
C LYS A 55 5.03 -14.98 -3.31
N ILE A 56 5.76 -14.06 -2.69
CA ILE A 56 6.58 -13.08 -3.38
C ILE A 56 8.01 -13.17 -2.86
N GLU A 57 8.97 -13.38 -3.77
CA GLU A 57 10.38 -13.20 -3.45
C GLU A 57 10.68 -11.72 -3.32
N ILE A 58 10.93 -11.28 -2.09
CA ILE A 58 11.30 -9.92 -1.76
C ILE A 58 12.83 -9.85 -1.66
N PRO A 59 13.51 -9.08 -2.52
CA PRO A 59 14.94 -8.82 -2.37
C PRO A 59 15.29 -8.27 -0.99
N GLU A 60 16.34 -8.81 -0.37
CA GLU A 60 16.79 -8.48 1.00
C GLU A 60 16.91 -6.97 1.25
N ARG A 61 17.38 -6.21 0.25
CA ARG A 61 17.50 -4.74 0.30
C ARG A 61 16.19 -4.00 0.59
N TRP A 62 15.04 -4.64 0.44
CA TRP A 62 13.71 -4.06 0.68
C TRP A 62 12.94 -4.72 1.83
N ALA A 63 13.47 -5.80 2.42
CA ALA A 63 12.81 -6.53 3.50
C ALA A 63 12.45 -5.61 4.67
N SER A 64 13.40 -4.77 5.11
CA SER A 64 13.19 -3.83 6.22
C SER A 64 12.13 -2.77 5.94
N ASP A 65 11.99 -2.32 4.68
CA ASP A 65 10.97 -1.35 4.29
C ASP A 65 9.57 -1.98 4.33
N PHE A 66 9.44 -3.25 3.92
CA PHE A 66 8.17 -3.98 4.01
C PHE A 66 7.80 -4.36 5.44
N ASP A 67 8.77 -4.76 6.26
CA ASP A 67 8.53 -4.98 7.68
C ASP A 67 8.01 -3.71 8.37
N LEU A 68 8.58 -2.56 8.01
CA LEU A 68 8.12 -1.28 8.54
C LEU A 68 6.74 -0.90 8.01
N SER A 69 6.45 -1.13 6.73
CA SER A 69 5.12 -0.83 6.16
C SER A 69 4.02 -1.69 6.78
N LEU A 70 4.28 -2.97 7.07
CA LEU A 70 3.36 -3.85 7.79
C LEU A 70 3.12 -3.39 9.23
N LYS A 71 4.16 -2.89 9.92
CA LYS A 71 4.01 -2.27 11.25
C LYS A 71 3.13 -1.02 11.19
N MET A 72 3.30 -0.16 10.17
CA MET A 72 2.46 1.02 9.98
C MET A 72 0.97 0.66 9.84
N PHE A 73 0.64 -0.38 9.07
CA PHE A 73 -0.75 -0.83 8.96
C PHE A 73 -1.30 -1.36 10.28
N LYS A 74 -0.48 -2.12 11.03
CA LYS A 74 -0.86 -2.63 12.34
C LYS A 74 -1.16 -1.49 13.32
N GLU A 75 -0.33 -0.46 13.37
CA GLU A 75 -0.52 0.72 14.22
C GLU A 75 -1.76 1.54 13.80
N ALA A 76 -2.04 1.61 12.50
CA ALA A 76 -3.21 2.30 11.96
C ALA A 76 -4.52 1.49 12.03
N GLY A 77 -4.48 0.24 12.51
CA GLY A 77 -5.66 -0.64 12.57
C GLY A 77 -6.14 -1.16 11.20
N ILE A 78 -5.28 -1.17 10.19
CA ILE A 78 -5.58 -1.65 8.83
C ILE A 78 -5.29 -3.14 8.74
N GLN A 79 -6.21 -3.89 8.10
CA GLN A 79 -6.04 -5.33 7.90
C GLN A 79 -5.20 -5.60 6.64
N ALA A 80 -3.97 -6.07 6.81
CA ALA A 80 -3.13 -6.55 5.71
C ALA A 80 -3.20 -8.08 5.63
N LYS A 81 -3.63 -8.62 4.49
CA LYS A 81 -3.77 -10.06 4.24
C LYS A 81 -2.98 -10.47 3.00
N SER A 82 -2.26 -11.58 3.13
CA SER A 82 -1.73 -12.28 1.97
C SER A 82 -2.82 -13.19 1.36
N ALA A 83 -2.87 -13.28 0.03
CA ALA A 83 -3.81 -14.12 -0.72
C ALA A 83 -3.11 -14.99 -1.76
#